data_AF-A0A2H6N1U5-F1
#
_entry.id   AF-A0A2H6N1U5-F1
#
_cell.length_a   1.000
_cell.length_b   1.000
_cell.length_c   1.000
_cell.angle_alpha   90.00
_cell.angle_beta   90.00
_cell.angle_gamma   90.00
#
_symmetry.space_group_name_H-M   'P 1'
#
loop_
_entity.id
_entity.type
_entity.pdbx_description
1 polymer ?
#
loop_
_entity_poly.entity_id
_entity_poly.type
_entity_poly.pdbx_seq_one_letter_code
_entity_poly.pdbx_strand_id
1 'polypeptide(L)'
;MVSQSGSVGITIMGKTADLTVVPKTIVDTLHKEEKPQKVIANEVRCSQSAVSKHINRKLCGRKKCGRKRCTSSRHDCSLKRIIRKRPFKSVGDFHKEWTEAGVSASRATTHRQILDMGFK
;
A
#
# COMPACT_ATOMS: atom_id res chain seq x y z
N MET A 1 14.79 -45.17 -25.93
CA MET A 1 15.48 -44.06 -25.23
C MET A 1 14.46 -42.97 -24.97
N VAL A 2 13.99 -42.85 -23.73
CA VAL A 2 12.96 -41.86 -23.34
C VAL A 2 13.70 -40.62 -22.84
N SER A 3 13.66 -39.55 -23.64
CA SER A 3 14.27 -38.28 -23.30
C SER A 3 13.42 -37.56 -22.24
N GLN A 4 13.92 -37.52 -21.01
CA GLN A 4 13.38 -36.70 -19.94
C GLN A 4 13.70 -35.23 -20.24
N SER A 5 12.70 -34.45 -20.64
CA SER A 5 12.82 -33.00 -20.70
C SER A 5 12.72 -32.45 -19.27
N GLY A 6 13.88 -32.14 -18.70
CA GLY A 6 14.02 -31.55 -17.37
C GLY A 6 13.15 -30.29 -17.22
N SER A 7 12.28 -30.33 -16.22
CA SER A 7 11.51 -29.18 -15.73
C SER A 7 12.46 -28.05 -15.35
N VAL A 8 12.58 -27.04 -16.21
CA VAL A 8 13.31 -25.80 -15.91
C VAL A 8 12.65 -25.17 -14.69
N GLY A 9 13.42 -25.10 -13.61
CA GLY A 9 12.99 -24.58 -12.32
C GLY A 9 12.28 -23.25 -12.49
N ILE A 10 11.02 -23.22 -12.03
CA ILE A 10 10.20 -22.02 -12.01
C ILE A 10 10.85 -21.09 -10.99
N THR A 11 11.70 -20.18 -11.45
CA THR A 11 12.23 -19.10 -10.63
C THR A 11 11.02 -18.35 -10.11
N ILE A 12 10.80 -18.39 -8.80
CA ILE A 12 9.73 -17.64 -8.13
C ILE A 12 10.12 -16.16 -8.26
N MET A 13 9.80 -15.54 -9.40
CA MET A 13 9.97 -14.10 -9.60
C MET A 13 9.15 -13.40 -8.52
N GLY A 14 9.84 -12.64 -7.65
CA GLY A 14 9.21 -11.84 -6.62
C GLY A 14 8.08 -10.98 -7.20
N LYS A 15 6.94 -10.94 -6.49
CA LYS A 15 5.71 -10.24 -6.93
C LYS A 15 6.03 -8.79 -7.34
N THR A 16 6.00 -8.54 -8.65
CA THR A 16 6.54 -7.32 -9.25
C THR A 16 5.48 -6.21 -9.39
N ALA A 17 5.97 -4.97 -9.42
CA ALA A 17 5.24 -3.72 -9.61
C ALA A 17 4.22 -3.76 -10.76
N ASP A 18 3.27 -2.82 -10.73
CA ASP A 18 2.32 -2.65 -11.84
C ASP A 18 3.08 -2.42 -13.16
N LEU A 19 2.57 -2.97 -14.27
CA LEU A 19 3.16 -2.75 -15.59
C LEU A 19 3.28 -1.25 -15.86
N THR A 20 4.43 -0.82 -16.38
CA THR A 20 4.64 0.56 -16.79
C THR A 20 3.80 0.88 -18.03
N VAL A 21 3.65 2.18 -18.35
CA VAL A 21 2.73 2.64 -19.40
C VAL A 21 3.05 2.02 -20.76
N VAL A 22 4.33 1.92 -21.12
CA VAL A 22 4.79 1.40 -22.42
C VAL A 22 4.48 -0.10 -22.62
N PRO A 23 4.83 -1.01 -21.69
CA PRO A 23 4.36 -2.40 -21.69
C PRO A 23 2.84 -2.54 -21.81
N LYS A 24 2.07 -1.72 -21.10
CA LYS A 24 0.60 -1.78 -21.15
C LYS A 24 0.08 -1.50 -22.56
N THR A 25 0.60 -0.47 -23.22
CA THR A 25 0.20 -0.14 -24.60
C THR A 25 0.59 -1.22 -25.60
N ILE A 26 1.74 -1.89 -25.41
CA ILE A 26 2.16 -3.02 -26.25
C ILE A 26 1.20 -4.21 -26.03
N VAL A 27 0.86 -4.53 -24.77
CA VAL A 27 -0.13 -5.57 -24.46
C VAL A 27 -1.48 -5.26 -25.12
N ASP A 28 -1.96 -4.03 -25.02
CA ASP A 28 -3.25 -3.62 -25.59
C ASP A 28 -3.27 -3.73 -27.11
N THR A 29 -2.15 -3.38 -27.77
CA THR A 29 -2.01 -3.45 -29.23
C THR A 29 -1.99 -4.91 -29.70
N LEU A 30 -1.14 -5.74 -29.12
CA LEU A 30 -1.02 -7.15 -29.49
C LEU A 30 -2.27 -7.96 -29.14
N HIS A 31 -3.00 -7.56 -28.10
CA HIS A 31 -4.27 -8.19 -27.76
C HIS A 31 -5.35 -7.88 -28.80
N LYS A 32 -5.38 -6.66 -29.35
CA LYS A 32 -6.26 -6.29 -30.48
C LYS A 32 -5.91 -7.03 -31.77
N GLU A 33 -4.64 -7.39 -31.96
CA GLU A 33 -4.18 -8.27 -33.05
C GLU A 33 -4.48 -9.76 -32.80
N GLU A 34 -5.26 -10.09 -31.75
CA GLU A 34 -5.64 -11.45 -31.36
C GLU A 34 -4.44 -12.39 -31.10
N LYS A 35 -3.28 -11.83 -30.75
CA LYS A 35 -2.11 -12.65 -30.41
C LYS A 35 -2.36 -13.44 -29.13
N PRO A 36 -1.90 -14.70 -29.06
CA PRO A 36 -2.05 -15.50 -27.85
C PRO A 36 -1.25 -14.87 -26.69
N GLN A 37 -1.83 -14.86 -25.49
CA GLN A 37 -1.24 -14.22 -24.30
C GLN A 37 0.18 -14.69 -23.99
N LYS A 38 0.53 -15.94 -24.34
CA LYS A 38 1.87 -16.49 -24.18
C LYS A 38 2.91 -15.76 -25.04
N VAL A 39 2.55 -15.38 -26.26
CA VAL A 39 3.42 -14.62 -27.18
C VAL A 39 3.58 -13.20 -26.67
N ILE A 40 2.49 -12.55 -26.27
CA ILE A 40 2.50 -11.21 -25.67
C ILE A 40 3.39 -11.15 -24.43
N ALA A 41 3.29 -12.15 -23.55
CA ALA A 41 4.10 -12.25 -22.34
C ALA A 41 5.61 -12.33 -22.65
N ASN A 42 5.98 -13.11 -23.66
CA ASN A 42 7.37 -13.23 -24.11
C ASN A 42 7.91 -11.91 -24.68
N GLU A 43 7.10 -11.22 -25.50
CA GLU A 43 7.47 -9.95 -26.14
C GLU A 43 7.65 -8.82 -25.10
N VAL A 44 6.71 -8.71 -24.17
CA VAL A 44 6.74 -7.70 -23.09
C VAL A 44 7.68 -8.11 -21.94
N ARG A 45 8.28 -9.31 -22.02
CA ARG A 45 9.14 -9.92 -20.98
C ARG A 45 8.49 -9.91 -19.60
N CYS A 46 7.20 -10.25 -19.55
CA CYS A 46 6.42 -10.32 -18.31
C CYS A 46 5.74 -11.68 -18.16
N SER A 47 5.16 -11.96 -16.99
CA SER A 47 4.45 -13.22 -16.80
C SER A 47 3.11 -13.22 -17.56
N GLN A 48 2.69 -14.39 -18.07
CA GLN A 48 1.38 -14.55 -18.69
C GLN A 48 0.22 -14.13 -17.75
N SER A 49 0.39 -14.33 -16.44
CA SER A 49 -0.58 -13.89 -15.44
C SER A 49 -0.65 -12.37 -15.28
N ALA A 50 0.44 -11.63 -15.55
CA ALA A 50 0.42 -10.17 -15.60
C ALA A 50 -0.36 -9.67 -16.81
N VAL A 51 -0.15 -10.28 -17.99
CA VAL A 51 -0.91 -9.99 -19.22
C VAL A 51 -2.40 -10.25 -19.01
N SER A 52 -2.77 -11.43 -18.50
CA SER A 52 -4.17 -11.77 -18.22
C SER A 52 -4.82 -10.82 -17.20
N LYS A 53 -4.08 -10.41 -16.15
CA LYS A 53 -4.57 -9.39 -15.22
C LYS A 53 -4.77 -8.05 -15.89
N HIS A 54 -3.88 -7.61 -16.77
CA HIS A 54 -4.06 -6.32 -17.45
C HIS A 54 -5.31 -6.31 -18.34
N ILE A 55 -5.53 -7.38 -19.11
CA ILE A 55 -6.67 -7.50 -20.04
C ILE A 55 -8.00 -7.68 -19.29
N ASN A 56 -8.06 -8.62 -18.35
CA ASN A 56 -9.33 -9.06 -17.77
C ASN A 56 -9.72 -8.35 -16.47
N ARG A 57 -8.75 -7.73 -15.76
CA ARG A 57 -9.02 -7.14 -14.45
C ARG A 57 -9.62 -5.75 -14.63
N LYS A 58 -10.87 -5.58 -14.17
CA LYS A 58 -11.42 -4.25 -13.92
C LYS A 58 -10.53 -3.53 -12.89
N LEU A 59 -9.92 -2.42 -13.30
CA LEU A 59 -9.13 -1.58 -12.40
C LEU A 59 -10.09 -0.91 -11.41
N CYS A 60 -10.31 -1.53 -10.25
CA CYS A 60 -10.84 -0.79 -9.12
C CYS A 60 -9.71 0.12 -8.61
N GLY A 61 -9.90 1.44 -8.70
CA GLY A 61 -8.91 2.46 -8.31
C GLY A 61 -8.58 2.52 -6.81
N ARG A 62 -8.77 1.42 -6.08
CA ARG A 62 -8.51 1.32 -4.66
C ARG A 62 -7.01 1.38 -4.43
N LYS A 63 -6.54 2.54 -3.96
CA LYS A 63 -5.18 2.70 -3.44
C LYS A 63 -4.93 1.65 -2.36
N LYS A 64 -3.69 1.15 -2.28
CA LYS A 64 -3.27 0.28 -1.18
C LYS A 64 -3.56 1.00 0.13
N CYS A 65 -4.45 0.43 0.94
CA CYS A 65 -4.74 0.97 2.24
C CYS A 65 -3.47 0.86 3.09
N GLY A 66 -3.11 1.95 3.77
CA GLY A 66 -2.01 1.93 4.72
C GLY A 66 -2.30 1.03 5.92
N ARG A 67 -1.29 0.84 6.76
CA ARG A 67 -1.48 0.22 8.07
C ARG A 67 -2.45 1.06 8.89
N LYS A 68 -3.38 0.40 9.60
CA LYS A 68 -4.30 1.08 10.51
C LYS A 68 -3.52 1.84 11.59
N ARG A 69 -4.01 3.03 11.95
CA ARG A 69 -3.48 3.82 13.06
C ARG A 69 -3.65 3.04 14.38
N CYS A 70 -2.72 3.22 15.31
CA CYS A 70 -2.86 2.71 16.68
C CYS A 70 -3.88 3.53 17.50
N THR A 71 -4.15 4.77 17.08
CA THR A 71 -5.14 5.64 17.72
C THR A 71 -6.44 5.67 16.92
N SER A 72 -7.53 5.96 17.62
CA SER A 72 -8.89 6.05 17.10
C SER A 72 -9.38 7.48 17.25
N SER A 73 -10.47 7.84 16.55
CA SER A 73 -11.08 9.17 16.67
C SER A 73 -11.46 9.54 18.11
N ARG A 74 -11.77 8.55 18.96
CA ARG A 74 -12.05 8.78 20.39
C ARG A 74 -10.80 9.25 21.14
N HIS A 75 -9.65 8.66 20.83
CA HIS A 75 -8.37 9.06 21.41
C HIS A 75 -7.97 10.47 20.93
N ASP A 76 -8.26 10.80 19.67
CA ASP A 76 -8.00 12.14 19.15
C ASP A 76 -8.88 13.19 19.86
N CYS A 77 -10.15 12.85 20.12
CA CYS A 77 -11.06 13.69 20.90
C CYS A 77 -10.59 13.88 22.36
N SER A 78 -10.06 12.83 23.02
CA SER A 78 -9.54 12.97 24.39
C SER A 78 -8.30 13.85 24.42
N LEU A 79 -7.38 13.68 23.46
CA LEU A 79 -6.20 14.53 23.32
C LEU A 79 -6.57 15.99 23.07
N LYS A 80 -7.53 16.24 22.18
CA LYS A 80 -8.05 17.60 21.90
C LYS A 80 -8.65 18.27 23.14
N ARG A 81 -9.33 17.50 24.00
CA ARG A 81 -9.86 18.00 25.29
C ARG A 81 -8.73 18.38 26.25
N ILE A 82 -7.66 17.58 26.31
CA ILE A 82 -6.49 17.87 27.16
C ILE A 82 -5.80 19.17 26.70
N ILE A 83 -5.53 19.29 25.40
CA ILE A 83 -4.86 20.47 24.82
C ILE A 83 -5.67 21.75 25.07
N ARG A 84 -6.98 21.70 24.82
CA ARG A 84 -7.86 22.87 25.03
C ARG A 84 -7.93 23.33 26.48
N LYS A 85 -7.77 22.43 27.45
CA LYS A 85 -7.74 22.81 28.87
C LYS A 85 -6.46 23.57 29.23
N ARG A 86 -5.32 23.22 28.62
CA ARG A 86 -4.01 23.78 28.95
C ARG A 86 -3.14 23.85 27.68
N PRO A 87 -3.27 24.91 26.86
CA PRO A 87 -2.64 24.97 25.54
C PRO A 87 -1.10 25.16 25.59
N PHE A 88 -0.56 25.75 26.65
CA PHE A 88 0.87 26.10 26.77
C PHE A 88 1.76 24.99 27.35
N LYS A 89 1.26 23.76 27.44
CA LYS A 89 2.02 22.61 27.94
C LYS A 89 2.95 22.02 26.87
N SER A 90 3.98 21.30 27.31
CA SER A 90 4.86 20.59 26.38
C SER A 90 4.17 19.35 25.79
N VAL A 91 4.68 18.88 24.66
CA VAL A 91 4.26 17.60 24.05
C VAL A 91 4.48 16.42 25.00
N GLY A 92 5.52 16.49 25.85
CA GLY A 92 5.79 15.49 26.87
C GLY A 92 4.68 15.42 27.92
N ASP A 93 4.18 16.58 28.34
CA ASP A 93 3.07 16.67 29.30
C ASP A 93 1.77 16.14 28.70
N PHE A 94 1.47 16.50 27.44
CA PHE A 94 0.32 15.95 26.72
C PHE A 94 0.41 14.44 26.55
N HIS A 95 1.60 13.92 26.22
CA HIS A 95 1.82 12.48 26.11
C HIS A 95 1.58 11.76 27.43
N LYS A 96 2.09 12.30 28.55
CA LYS A 96 1.88 11.74 29.88
C LYS A 96 0.40 11.72 30.26
N GLU A 97 -0.29 12.85 30.12
CA GLU A 97 -1.71 13.01 30.47
C GLU A 97 -2.63 12.17 29.55
N TRP A 98 -2.24 11.98 28.29
CA TRP A 98 -2.95 11.09 27.36
C TRP A 98 -2.72 9.61 27.66
N THR A 99 -1.52 9.26 28.14
CA THR A 99 -1.19 7.90 28.63
C THR A 99 -1.95 7.59 29.92
N GLU A 100 -2.02 8.56 30.85
CA GLU A 100 -2.81 8.46 32.08
C GLU A 100 -4.31 8.29 31.78
N ALA A 101 -4.80 8.87 30.69
CA ALA A 101 -6.16 8.65 30.17
C ALA A 101 -6.36 7.26 29.50
N GLY A 102 -5.36 6.38 29.58
CA GLY A 102 -5.42 4.99 29.09
C GLY A 102 -5.04 4.81 27.62
N VAL A 103 -4.46 5.82 26.96
CA VAL A 103 -4.06 5.71 25.55
C VAL A 103 -2.61 5.25 25.43
N SER A 104 -2.41 4.04 24.92
CA SER A 104 -1.08 3.52 24.59
C SER A 104 -0.60 4.09 23.25
N ALA A 105 0.09 5.23 23.30
CA ALA A 105 0.71 5.87 22.16
C ALA A 105 2.13 6.34 22.49
N SER A 106 2.99 6.41 21.47
CA SER A 106 4.33 6.99 21.64
C SER A 106 4.26 8.52 21.70
N ARG A 107 5.31 9.14 22.24
CA ARG A 107 5.46 10.60 22.22
C ARG A 107 5.46 11.16 20.80
N ALA A 108 6.12 10.47 19.86
CA ALA A 108 6.13 10.85 18.46
C ALA A 108 4.74 10.78 17.81
N THR A 109 3.93 9.76 18.16
CA THR A 109 2.54 9.69 17.72
C THR A 109 1.73 10.86 18.28
N THR A 110 1.91 11.19 19.56
CA THR A 110 1.24 12.33 20.20
C THR A 110 1.56 13.63 19.47
N HIS A 111 2.83 13.90 19.20
CA HIS A 111 3.26 15.07 18.43
C HIS A 111 2.59 15.14 17.06
N ARG A 112 2.60 14.04 16.29
CA ARG A 112 1.96 13.99 14.96
C ARG A 112 0.47 14.27 15.04
N GLN A 113 -0.23 13.75 16.05
CA GLN A 113 -1.66 14.00 16.22
C GLN A 113 -1.96 15.45 16.58
N ILE A 114 -1.13 16.09 17.41
CA ILE A 114 -1.25 17.51 17.74
C ILE A 114 -1.16 18.36 16.45
N LEU A 115 -0.17 18.05 15.60
CA LEU A 115 0.01 18.71 14.31
C LEU A 115 -1.13 18.44 13.32
N ASP A 116 -1.57 17.18 13.18
CA ASP A 116 -2.71 16.79 12.33
C ASP A 116 -4.00 17.52 12.76
N MET A 117 -4.15 17.82 14.05
CA MET A 117 -5.28 18.59 14.60
C MET A 117 -5.14 20.12 14.44
N GLY A 118 -4.01 20.60 13.93
CA GLY A 118 -3.76 22.03 13.67
C GLY A 118 -3.25 22.82 14.87
N PHE A 119 -2.82 22.17 15.94
CA PHE A 119 -2.15 22.84 17.06
C PHE A 119 -0.65 22.96 16.74
N LYS A 120 -0.08 24.16 16.93
CA LYS A 120 1.33 24.47 16.71
C LYS A 120 1.98 24.89 18.02
#